data_AF-A0A831QNR5-F1
#
_entry.id   AF-A0A831QNR5-F1
#
_cell.length_a   1.000
_cell.length_b   1.000
_cell.length_c   1.000
_cell.angle_alpha   90.00
_cell.angle_beta   90.00
_cell.angle_gamma   90.00
#
_symmetry.space_group_name_H-M   'P 1'
#
loop_
_entity.id
_entity.type
_entity.pdbx_description
1 polymer ?
#
loop_
_entity_poly.entity_id
_entity_poly.type
_entity_poly.pdbx_seq_one_letter_code
_entity_poly.pdbx_strand_id
1 'polypeptide(L)'
;MDTLDQLMDILKKSGIELHHDFLKESVLSLVHVKNDVNVHIENLLSEFAMITPKRFYTTYRKNSITLESINKHHKTTTCIYGKYAEMVSNKTKYEGLEIDLKDFEGISRVESKFNGWRTVAKFFGTRNFIDILKQENVNSILINNILNGQLMETPQLDLSRFKTISQLSDYAKAKLLFDHTDGNIELIKHEFKLRLGEKTKVNYQMRKIEKLLPFVQNPEGRILKSIIELKQQLKE
;
A
#
# COMPACT_ATOMS: atom_id res chain seq x y z
N MET A 1 8.43 -26.47 -13.01
CA MET A 1 9.07 -25.99 -14.25
C MET A 1 8.87 -24.49 -14.26
N ASP A 2 9.94 -23.73 -13.99
CA ASP A 2 9.83 -22.29 -13.78
C ASP A 2 9.56 -21.58 -15.12
N THR A 3 9.06 -20.34 -15.05
CA THR A 3 8.71 -19.54 -16.24
C THR A 3 9.91 -19.37 -17.19
N LEU A 4 11.12 -19.36 -16.64
CA LEU A 4 12.37 -19.34 -17.39
C LEU A 4 12.59 -20.64 -18.17
N ASP A 5 12.32 -21.80 -17.55
CA ASP A 5 12.42 -23.10 -18.22
C ASP A 5 11.42 -23.21 -19.38
N GLN A 6 10.19 -22.71 -19.19
CA GLN A 6 9.17 -22.69 -20.24
C GLN A 6 9.57 -21.79 -21.42
N LEU A 7 10.11 -20.60 -21.15
CA LEU A 7 10.64 -19.71 -22.19
C LEU A 7 11.79 -20.38 -22.95
N MET A 8 12.74 -20.99 -22.22
CA MET A 8 13.87 -21.69 -22.82
C MET A 8 13.43 -22.87 -23.67
N ASP A 9 12.40 -23.62 -23.25
CA ASP A 9 11.86 -24.74 -24.02
C ASP A 9 11.16 -24.28 -25.31
N ILE A 10 10.41 -23.17 -25.27
CA ILE A 10 9.80 -22.56 -26.46
C ILE A 10 10.87 -22.08 -27.44
N LEU A 11 11.91 -21.40 -26.95
CA LEU A 11 13.00 -20.90 -27.80
C LEU A 11 13.76 -22.04 -28.47
N LYS A 12 14.05 -23.12 -27.73
CA LYS A 12 14.66 -24.34 -28.27
C LYS A 12 13.79 -24.98 -29.35
N LYS A 13 12.48 -25.13 -29.12
CA LYS A 13 11.54 -25.68 -30.11
C LYS A 13 11.42 -24.82 -31.37
N SER A 14 11.71 -23.53 -31.24
CA SER A 14 11.70 -22.57 -32.34
C SER A 14 13.02 -22.52 -33.12
N GLY A 15 14.03 -23.28 -32.71
CA GLY A 15 15.37 -23.24 -33.30
C GLY A 15 16.17 -21.98 -32.96
N ILE A 16 15.72 -21.21 -31.96
CA ILE A 16 16.40 -19.98 -31.51
C ILE A 16 17.36 -20.35 -30.40
N GLU A 17 18.65 -20.18 -30.67
CA GLU A 17 19.71 -20.30 -29.67
C GLU A 17 20.03 -18.92 -29.08
N LEU A 18 19.84 -18.76 -27.77
CA LEU A 18 20.23 -17.53 -27.08
C LEU A 18 21.74 -17.51 -26.85
N HIS A 19 22.37 -16.36 -27.10
CA HIS A 19 23.75 -16.14 -26.70
C HIS A 19 23.91 -16.34 -25.19
N HIS A 20 25.04 -16.90 -24.74
CA HIS A 20 25.26 -17.23 -23.32
C HIS A 20 25.19 -16.02 -22.39
N ASP A 21 25.42 -14.81 -22.90
CA ASP A 21 25.31 -13.56 -22.16
C ASP A 21 23.94 -12.86 -22.27
N PHE A 22 22.98 -13.41 -23.03
CA PHE A 22 21.68 -12.78 -23.28
C PHE A 22 20.97 -12.33 -22.00
N LEU A 23 20.95 -13.18 -20.97
CA LEU A 23 20.33 -12.85 -19.68
C LEU A 23 21.12 -11.77 -18.92
N LYS A 24 22.45 -11.74 -19.06
CA LYS A 24 23.30 -10.71 -18.45
C LYS A 24 23.17 -9.36 -19.14
N GLU A 25 22.82 -9.32 -20.42
CA GLU A 25 22.60 -8.08 -21.17
C GLU A 25 21.14 -7.61 -21.15
N SER A 26 20.23 -8.45 -20.64
CA SER A 26 18.81 -8.16 -20.57
C SER A 26 18.51 -7.00 -19.63
N VAL A 27 17.79 -5.98 -20.14
CA VAL A 27 17.37 -4.81 -19.38
C VAL A 27 15.86 -4.70 -19.30
N LEU A 28 15.35 -4.41 -18.11
CA LEU A 28 13.93 -4.28 -17.84
C LEU A 28 13.45 -2.83 -18.05
N SER A 29 12.26 -2.69 -18.63
CA SER A 29 11.54 -1.43 -18.78
C SER A 29 10.29 -1.37 -17.87
N LEU A 30 9.87 -2.52 -17.35
CA LEU A 30 8.70 -2.72 -16.52
C LEU A 30 9.03 -3.80 -15.49
N VAL A 31 8.69 -3.56 -14.22
CA VAL A 31 8.81 -4.57 -13.16
C VAL A 31 7.52 -4.58 -12.35
N HIS A 32 6.97 -5.77 -12.13
CA HIS A 32 5.85 -6.02 -11.23
C HIS A 32 6.33 -6.95 -10.12
N VAL A 33 6.39 -6.46 -8.89
CA VAL A 33 6.80 -7.26 -7.73
C VAL A 33 5.55 -7.68 -6.99
N LYS A 34 5.36 -8.98 -6.81
CA LYS A 34 4.18 -9.59 -6.17
C LYS A 34 4.63 -10.45 -5.01
N ASN A 35 4.12 -10.16 -3.82
CA ASN A 35 4.32 -10.99 -2.63
C ASN A 35 2.96 -11.36 -2.07
N ASP A 36 2.80 -12.65 -1.78
CA ASP A 36 1.63 -13.17 -1.10
C ASP A 36 1.94 -13.27 0.39
N VAL A 37 1.03 -12.79 1.21
CA VAL A 37 1.15 -12.75 2.67
C VAL A 37 -0.09 -13.36 3.31
N ASN A 38 0.12 -14.09 4.40
CA ASN A 38 -0.91 -14.74 5.19
C ASN A 38 -1.56 -13.73 6.15
N VAL A 39 -2.17 -12.69 5.58
CA VAL A 39 -2.90 -11.66 6.34
C VAL A 39 -4.19 -11.36 5.61
N HIS A 40 -5.34 -11.47 6.30
CA HIS A 40 -6.64 -11.19 5.71
C HIS A 40 -6.77 -9.72 5.25
N ILE A 41 -7.27 -9.52 4.03
CA ILE A 41 -7.41 -8.19 3.43
C ILE A 41 -8.35 -7.29 4.24
N GLU A 42 -9.41 -7.83 4.83
CA GLU A 42 -10.38 -7.04 5.60
C GLU A 42 -9.73 -6.38 6.82
N ASN A 43 -8.85 -7.11 7.51
CA ASN A 43 -8.09 -6.57 8.64
C ASN A 43 -7.13 -5.47 8.17
N LEU A 44 -6.45 -5.69 7.04
CA LEU A 44 -5.59 -4.69 6.44
C LEU A 44 -6.36 -3.43 6.03
N LEU A 45 -7.53 -3.55 5.40
CA LEU A 45 -8.35 -2.40 5.02
C LEU A 45 -8.77 -1.58 6.24
N SER A 46 -9.22 -2.26 7.31
CA SER A 46 -9.60 -1.63 8.57
C SER A 46 -8.44 -0.87 9.21
N GLU A 47 -7.25 -1.50 9.29
CA GLU A 47 -6.07 -0.88 9.90
C GLU A 47 -5.45 0.21 9.00
N PHE A 48 -5.44 0.04 7.68
CA PHE A 48 -4.96 1.06 6.74
C PHE A 48 -5.85 2.31 6.76
N ALA A 49 -7.15 2.17 7.01
CA ALA A 49 -8.06 3.30 7.17
C ALA A 49 -7.73 4.17 8.41
N MET A 50 -7.03 3.61 9.40
CA MET A 50 -6.60 4.31 10.61
C MET A 50 -5.29 5.09 10.44
N ILE A 51 -4.59 4.87 9.33
CA ILE A 51 -3.33 5.55 9.02
C ILE A 51 -3.52 6.49 7.83
N THR A 52 -2.70 7.52 7.75
CA THR A 52 -2.74 8.48 6.64
C THR A 52 -1.38 8.50 5.96
N PRO A 53 -1.14 7.62 4.96
CA PRO A 53 0.14 7.52 4.28
C PRO A 53 0.55 8.87 3.69
N LYS A 54 1.68 9.42 4.14
CA LYS A 54 2.18 10.69 3.62
C LYS A 54 2.72 10.47 2.21
N ARG A 55 2.40 11.37 1.28
CA ARG A 55 2.88 11.36 -0.12
C ARG A 55 2.28 10.27 -1.02
N PHE A 56 1.19 9.62 -0.59
CA PHE A 56 0.45 8.67 -1.41
C PHE A 56 -1.03 9.07 -1.49
N TYR A 57 -1.62 8.93 -2.67
CA TYR A 57 -3.07 8.88 -2.82
C TYR A 57 -3.52 7.46 -2.49
N THR A 58 -4.54 7.35 -1.63
CA THR A 58 -5.09 6.07 -1.19
C THR A 58 -6.49 5.90 -1.77
N THR A 59 -6.72 4.78 -2.45
CA THR A 59 -8.03 4.42 -2.99
C THR A 59 -8.47 3.09 -2.41
N TYR A 60 -9.58 3.10 -1.68
CA TYR A 60 -10.19 1.91 -1.11
C TYR A 60 -11.24 1.34 -2.05
N ARG A 61 -11.27 0.01 -2.16
CA ARG A 61 -12.31 -0.78 -2.82
C ARG A 61 -12.64 -1.97 -1.92
N LYS A 62 -13.76 -2.64 -2.20
CA LYS A 62 -14.29 -3.73 -1.38
C LYS A 62 -13.23 -4.75 -0.90
N ASN A 63 -12.34 -5.20 -1.80
CA ASN A 63 -11.30 -6.20 -1.51
C ASN A 63 -9.88 -5.71 -1.84
N SER A 64 -9.66 -4.39 -1.89
CA SER A 64 -8.32 -3.86 -2.19
C SER A 64 -8.10 -2.43 -1.72
N ILE A 65 -6.84 -2.11 -1.45
CA ILE A 65 -6.33 -0.76 -1.24
C ILE A 65 -5.24 -0.49 -2.27
N THR A 66 -5.33 0.64 -2.94
CA THR A 66 -4.32 1.12 -3.87
C THR A 66 -3.64 2.37 -3.32
N LEU A 67 -2.31 2.35 -3.30
CA LEU A 67 -1.43 3.43 -2.83
C LEU A 67 -0.62 3.92 -4.04
N GLU A 68 -0.94 5.10 -4.55
CA GLU A 68 -0.25 5.73 -5.68
C GLU A 68 0.64 6.88 -5.19
N SER A 69 1.91 6.87 -5.58
CA SER A 69 2.85 7.95 -5.26
C SER A 69 2.38 9.28 -5.87
N ILE A 70 2.36 10.35 -5.06
CA ILE A 70 2.00 11.70 -5.53
C ILE A 70 3.05 12.25 -6.51
N ASN A 71 4.28 11.72 -6.53
CA ASN A 71 5.33 12.21 -7.41
C ASN A 71 5.04 11.84 -8.88
N LYS A 72 4.64 12.85 -9.66
CA LYS A 72 4.30 12.72 -11.09
C LYS A 72 5.41 12.13 -11.96
N HIS A 73 6.68 12.31 -11.60
CA HIS A 73 7.81 11.86 -12.41
C HIS A 73 8.15 10.37 -12.21
N HIS A 74 7.67 9.77 -11.12
CA HIS A 74 7.97 8.38 -10.76
C HIS A 74 6.72 7.74 -10.16
N LYS A 75 5.71 7.57 -11.02
CA LYS A 75 4.47 6.92 -10.63
C LYS A 75 4.76 5.47 -10.28
N THR A 76 4.64 5.18 -8.99
CA THR A 76 4.59 3.83 -8.47
C THR A 76 3.23 3.61 -7.86
N THR A 77 2.67 2.45 -8.15
CA THR A 77 1.40 2.01 -7.59
C THR A 77 1.65 0.74 -6.82
N THR A 78 1.29 0.73 -5.54
CA THR A 78 1.26 -0.47 -4.70
C THR A 78 -0.20 -0.81 -4.43
N CYS A 79 -0.63 -1.99 -4.83
CA CYS A 79 -1.97 -2.48 -4.56
C CYS A 79 -1.87 -3.64 -3.56
N ILE A 80 -2.71 -3.61 -2.52
CA ILE A 80 -2.88 -4.74 -1.60
C ILE A 80 -4.31 -5.25 -1.80
N TYR A 81 -4.48 -6.54 -2.07
CA TYR A 81 -5.79 -7.11 -2.36
C TYR A 81 -5.92 -8.56 -1.91
N GLY A 82 -7.14 -9.00 -1.62
CA GLY A 82 -7.41 -10.40 -1.30
C GLY A 82 -7.17 -11.29 -2.53
N LYS A 83 -6.23 -12.23 -2.44
CA LYS A 83 -5.82 -13.06 -3.57
C LYS A 83 -6.93 -14.00 -4.01
N TYR A 84 -7.61 -14.67 -3.08
CA TYR A 84 -8.76 -15.52 -3.40
C TYR A 84 -9.83 -14.77 -4.20
N ALA A 85 -10.22 -13.58 -3.75
CA ALA A 85 -11.22 -12.76 -4.43
C ALA A 85 -10.80 -12.34 -5.86
N GLU A 86 -9.52 -12.04 -6.06
CA GLU A 86 -8.95 -11.78 -7.39
C GLU A 86 -9.01 -13.03 -8.27
N MET A 87 -8.63 -14.20 -7.75
CA MET A 87 -8.61 -15.44 -8.51
C MET A 87 -10.01 -15.90 -8.91
N VAL A 88 -10.99 -15.78 -8.00
CA VAL A 88 -12.40 -16.07 -8.30
C VAL A 88 -12.95 -15.15 -9.40
N SER A 89 -12.60 -13.86 -9.35
CA SER A 89 -13.03 -12.89 -10.37
C SER A 89 -12.37 -13.14 -11.72
N ASN A 90 -11.17 -13.72 -11.74
CA ASN A 90 -10.37 -13.98 -12.93
C ASN A 90 -10.21 -15.48 -13.20
N LYS A 91 -11.24 -16.28 -12.94
CA LYS A 91 -11.18 -17.75 -12.98
C LYS A 91 -10.56 -18.31 -14.26
N THR A 92 -10.92 -17.77 -15.41
CA THR A 92 -10.41 -18.19 -16.73
C THR A 92 -8.88 -18.13 -16.86
N LYS A 93 -8.23 -17.22 -16.12
CA LYS A 93 -6.76 -17.11 -16.12
C LYS A 93 -6.08 -18.27 -15.38
N TYR A 94 -6.80 -18.91 -14.46
CA TYR A 94 -6.30 -19.98 -13.61
C TYR A 94 -6.84 -21.35 -14.01
N GLU A 95 -7.69 -21.43 -15.04
CA GLU A 95 -8.18 -22.70 -15.59
C GLU A 95 -7.02 -23.56 -16.12
N GLY A 96 -7.02 -24.85 -15.77
CA GLY A 96 -5.99 -25.80 -16.18
C GLY A 96 -4.69 -25.73 -15.36
N LEU A 97 -4.55 -24.75 -14.46
CA LEU A 97 -3.53 -24.80 -13.41
C LEU A 97 -4.13 -25.63 -12.27
N GLU A 98 -3.55 -26.78 -11.95
CA GLU A 98 -4.00 -27.71 -10.89
C GLU A 98 -3.87 -27.10 -9.48
N ILE A 99 -4.66 -26.05 -9.22
CA ILE A 99 -4.56 -25.20 -8.05
C ILE A 99 -5.94 -25.15 -7.38
N ASP A 100 -6.01 -25.46 -6.09
CA ASP A 100 -7.22 -25.18 -5.30
C ASP A 100 -7.25 -23.70 -4.95
N LEU A 101 -8.28 -22.99 -5.43
CA LEU A 101 -8.44 -21.57 -5.13
C LEU A 101 -8.61 -21.32 -3.62
N LYS A 102 -9.18 -22.29 -2.90
CA LYS A 102 -9.39 -22.17 -1.44
C LYS A 102 -8.10 -22.07 -0.66
N ASP A 103 -6.99 -22.57 -1.19
CA ASP A 103 -5.67 -22.42 -0.55
C ASP A 103 -5.23 -20.95 -0.43
N PHE A 104 -5.89 -20.04 -1.17
CA PHE A 104 -5.65 -18.60 -1.10
C PHE A 104 -6.67 -17.83 -0.27
N GLU A 105 -7.60 -18.52 0.40
CA GLU A 105 -8.49 -17.90 1.37
C GLU A 105 -7.66 -17.33 2.53
N GLY A 106 -7.92 -16.06 2.89
CA GLY A 106 -7.12 -15.34 3.88
C GLY A 106 -5.75 -14.85 3.42
N ILE A 107 -5.33 -15.16 2.20
CA ILE A 107 -4.10 -14.65 1.62
C ILE A 107 -4.36 -13.29 0.95
N SER A 108 -3.55 -12.30 1.31
CA SER A 108 -3.46 -11.03 0.60
C SER A 108 -2.24 -10.98 -0.29
N ARG A 109 -2.36 -10.30 -1.43
CA ARG A 109 -1.24 -10.02 -2.33
C ARG A 109 -0.88 -8.54 -2.25
N VAL A 110 0.41 -8.27 -2.08
CA VAL A 110 1.02 -6.95 -2.29
C VAL A 110 1.63 -6.94 -3.68
N GLU A 111 1.16 -6.03 -4.54
CA GLU A 111 1.66 -5.87 -5.90
C GLU A 111 2.12 -4.43 -6.13
N SER A 112 3.41 -4.23 -6.37
CA SER A 112 3.95 -2.94 -6.80
C SER A 112 4.35 -2.94 -8.26
N LYS A 113 3.93 -1.89 -8.97
CA LYS A 113 4.20 -1.71 -10.41
C LYS A 113 5.14 -0.54 -10.63
N PHE A 114 6.23 -0.82 -11.36
CA PHE A 114 7.26 0.14 -11.74
C PHE A 114 7.27 0.32 -13.25
N ASN A 115 6.49 1.29 -13.73
CA ASN A 115 6.30 1.52 -15.15
C ASN A 115 7.40 2.43 -15.72
N GLY A 116 8.08 1.95 -16.76
CA GLY A 116 9.08 2.70 -17.51
C GLY A 116 10.50 2.55 -16.95
N TRP A 117 11.47 2.53 -17.87
CA TRP A 117 12.88 2.28 -17.55
C TRP A 117 13.49 3.24 -16.52
N ARG A 118 13.04 4.51 -16.50
CA ARG A 118 13.50 5.52 -15.51
C ARG A 118 13.01 5.19 -14.10
N THR A 119 11.79 4.68 -13.99
CA THR A 119 11.20 4.27 -12.71
C THR A 119 11.92 3.02 -12.20
N VAL A 120 12.13 2.03 -13.07
CA VAL A 120 12.91 0.82 -12.73
C VAL A 120 14.31 1.21 -12.25
N ALA A 121 15.08 1.95 -13.05
CA ALA A 121 16.43 2.38 -12.67
C ALA A 121 16.46 3.17 -11.35
N LYS A 122 15.43 3.96 -11.04
CA LYS A 122 15.36 4.72 -9.79
C LYS A 122 15.13 3.83 -8.57
N PHE A 123 14.21 2.88 -8.65
CA PHE A 123 13.82 2.06 -7.51
C PHE A 123 14.78 0.90 -7.25
N PHE A 124 15.38 0.37 -8.31
CA PHE A 124 16.32 -0.74 -8.22
C PHE A 124 17.78 -0.28 -8.35
N GLY A 125 18.08 0.97 -8.73
CA GLY A 125 19.45 1.44 -8.99
C GLY A 125 20.08 0.87 -10.27
N THR A 126 19.42 -0.09 -10.91
CA THR A 126 19.85 -0.79 -12.12
C THR A 126 18.62 -1.13 -12.97
N ARG A 127 18.85 -1.51 -14.22
CA ARG A 127 17.84 -2.08 -15.11
C ARG A 127 18.13 -3.53 -15.47
N ASN A 128 19.29 -4.03 -15.07
CA ASN A 128 19.74 -5.36 -15.42
C ASN A 128 18.82 -6.40 -14.78
N PHE A 129 18.37 -7.37 -15.56
CA PHE A 129 17.47 -8.42 -15.09
C PHE A 129 18.06 -9.22 -13.93
N ILE A 130 19.31 -9.66 -14.06
CA ILE A 130 19.98 -10.49 -13.04
C ILE A 130 20.19 -9.69 -11.74
N ASP A 131 20.61 -8.43 -11.84
CA ASP A 131 20.79 -7.60 -10.66
C ASP A 131 19.46 -7.36 -9.93
N ILE A 132 18.37 -7.13 -10.69
CA ILE A 132 17.02 -6.92 -10.13
C ILE A 132 16.52 -8.17 -9.42
N LEU A 133 16.74 -9.37 -9.98
CA LEU A 133 16.36 -10.64 -9.35
C LEU A 133 17.07 -10.90 -8.02
N LYS A 134 18.27 -10.34 -7.83
CA LYS A 134 19.08 -10.51 -6.61
C LYS A 134 18.73 -9.51 -5.51
N GLN A 135 17.85 -8.54 -5.77
CA GLN A 135 17.54 -7.52 -4.77
C GLN A 135 16.63 -8.05 -3.67
N GLU A 136 16.77 -7.42 -2.51
CA GLU A 136 15.82 -7.59 -1.41
C GLU A 136 14.40 -7.22 -1.85
N ASN A 137 13.42 -7.74 -1.10
CA ASN A 137 12.01 -7.57 -1.39
C ASN A 137 11.61 -6.08 -1.45
N VAL A 138 11.45 -5.55 -2.66
CA VAL A 138 11.15 -4.12 -2.87
C VAL A 138 9.78 -3.74 -2.30
N ASN A 139 8.83 -4.66 -2.22
CA ASN A 139 7.55 -4.39 -1.55
C ASN A 139 7.76 -4.10 -0.05
N SER A 140 8.73 -4.75 0.60
CA SER A 140 9.14 -4.43 1.98
C SER A 140 9.60 -2.98 2.10
N ILE A 141 10.50 -2.58 1.22
CA ILE A 141 11.06 -1.21 1.20
C ILE A 141 9.95 -0.19 0.97
N LEU A 142 9.05 -0.43 0.01
CA LEU A 142 7.94 0.45 -0.29
C LEU A 142 6.94 0.56 0.86
N ILE A 143 6.53 -0.56 1.46
CA ILE A 143 5.58 -0.56 2.58
C ILE A 143 6.19 0.17 3.79
N ASN A 144 7.47 -0.06 4.10
CA ASN A 144 8.15 0.69 5.16
C ASN A 144 8.18 2.21 4.88
N ASN A 145 8.39 2.62 3.63
CA ASN A 145 8.35 4.03 3.24
C ASN A 145 6.94 4.64 3.33
N ILE A 146 5.91 3.90 2.92
CA ILE A 146 4.50 4.29 3.02
C ILE A 146 4.10 4.52 4.49
N LEU A 147 4.54 3.61 5.36
CA LEU A 147 4.21 3.60 6.78
C LEU A 147 5.15 4.47 7.63
N ASN A 148 6.14 5.13 7.01
CA ASN A 148 7.12 5.91 7.74
C ASN A 148 6.47 7.05 8.54
N GLY A 149 6.72 7.05 9.85
CA GLY A 149 6.16 8.02 10.79
C GLY A 149 4.67 7.87 11.08
N GLN A 150 4.06 6.73 10.71
CA GLN A 150 2.73 6.33 11.19
C GLN A 150 2.86 5.59 12.53
N LEU A 151 1.85 5.74 13.39
CA LEU A 151 1.76 4.98 14.63
C LEU A 151 1.23 3.58 14.31
N MET A 152 1.96 2.53 14.72
CA MET A 152 1.51 1.13 14.60
C MET A 152 0.59 0.72 15.76
N GLU A 153 0.43 1.61 16.72
CA GLU A 153 -0.46 1.48 17.87
C GLU A 153 -1.15 2.82 18.05
N THR A 154 -2.47 2.83 17.98
CA THR A 154 -3.27 3.97 18.44
C THR A 154 -3.44 3.79 19.95
N PRO A 155 -2.84 4.65 20.80
CA PRO A 155 -3.04 4.53 22.24
C PRO A 155 -4.52 4.73 22.58
N GLN A 156 -4.98 4.07 23.64
CA GLN A 156 -6.27 4.41 24.23
C GLN A 156 -6.32 5.91 24.51
N LEU A 157 -7.45 6.53 24.16
CA LEU A 157 -7.68 7.93 24.46
C LEU A 157 -7.70 8.11 25.98
N ASP A 158 -6.75 8.90 26.44
CA ASP A 158 -6.69 9.34 27.82
C ASP A 158 -6.84 10.86 27.82
N LEU A 159 -8.04 11.32 28.22
CA LEU A 159 -8.37 12.75 28.24
C LEU A 159 -7.46 13.53 29.20
N SER A 160 -6.84 12.88 30.20
CA SER A 160 -5.89 13.52 31.11
C SER A 160 -4.60 13.97 30.41
N ARG A 161 -4.31 13.43 29.21
CA ARG A 161 -3.17 13.86 28.38
C ARG A 161 -3.34 15.27 27.80
N PHE A 162 -4.57 15.78 27.75
CA PHE A 162 -4.84 17.15 27.32
C PHE A 162 -4.54 18.12 28.47
N LYS A 163 -3.34 18.70 28.44
CA LYS A 163 -2.83 19.64 29.45
C LYS A 163 -3.50 21.02 29.39
N THR A 164 -4.20 21.34 28.30
CA THR A 164 -4.86 22.65 28.12
C THR A 164 -6.26 22.50 27.52
N ILE A 165 -7.14 23.47 27.82
CA ILE A 165 -8.49 23.58 27.22
C ILE A 165 -8.42 23.64 25.69
N SER A 166 -7.39 24.27 25.13
CA SER A 166 -7.20 24.33 23.67
C SER A 166 -7.00 22.94 23.07
N GLN A 167 -6.28 22.04 23.74
CA GLN A 167 -6.07 20.68 23.22
C GLN A 167 -7.36 19.87 23.28
N LEU A 168 -8.13 19.99 24.37
CA LEU A 168 -9.44 19.36 24.50
C LEU A 168 -10.43 19.89 23.44
N SER A 169 -10.40 21.20 23.17
CA SER A 169 -11.18 21.84 22.11
C SER A 169 -10.81 21.33 20.72
N ASP A 170 -9.51 21.17 20.44
CA ASP A 170 -9.05 20.61 19.17
C ASP A 170 -9.50 19.15 18.99
N TYR A 171 -9.49 18.35 20.06
CA TYR A 171 -10.04 16.98 20.05
C TYR A 171 -11.56 16.96 19.85
N ALA A 172 -12.32 17.81 20.55
CA ALA A 172 -13.76 17.91 20.39
C ALA A 172 -14.14 18.30 18.95
N LYS A 173 -13.38 19.22 18.32
CA LYS A 173 -13.55 19.56 16.90
C LYS A 173 -13.25 18.37 15.99
N ALA A 174 -12.18 17.63 16.24
CA ALA A 174 -11.85 16.44 15.47
C ALA A 174 -12.97 15.39 15.55
N LYS A 175 -13.51 15.17 16.75
CA LYS A 175 -14.64 14.27 16.98
C LYS A 175 -15.89 14.72 16.22
N LEU A 176 -16.29 15.97 16.38
CA LEU A 176 -17.47 16.51 15.70
C LEU A 176 -17.34 16.44 14.16
N LEU A 177 -16.15 16.74 13.63
CA LEU A 177 -15.88 16.65 12.20
C LEU A 177 -15.92 15.19 11.72
N PHE A 178 -15.33 14.27 12.48
CA PHE A 178 -15.39 12.84 12.17
C PHE A 178 -16.83 12.34 12.16
N ASP A 179 -17.60 12.60 13.22
CA ASP A 179 -18.99 12.17 13.36
C ASP A 179 -19.88 12.71 12.21
N HIS A 180 -19.59 13.92 11.72
CA HIS A 180 -20.35 14.54 10.63
C HIS A 180 -19.94 14.07 9.22
N THR A 181 -18.66 13.73 9.03
CA THR A 181 -18.08 13.44 7.70
C THR A 181 -17.66 11.98 7.51
N ASP A 182 -17.91 11.15 8.52
CA ASP A 182 -17.41 9.77 8.61
C ASP A 182 -15.89 9.67 8.38
N GLY A 183 -15.16 10.65 8.93
CA GLY A 183 -13.70 10.74 8.81
C GLY A 183 -13.16 11.07 7.41
N ASN A 184 -14.00 11.45 6.45
CA ASN A 184 -13.56 11.79 5.09
C ASN A 184 -12.74 13.09 5.08
N ILE A 185 -11.43 12.97 4.86
CA ILE A 185 -10.47 14.08 4.89
C ILE A 185 -10.82 15.23 3.92
N GLU A 186 -11.32 14.94 2.72
CA GLU A 186 -11.66 16.00 1.76
C GLU A 186 -12.93 16.73 2.17
N LEU A 187 -13.91 16.04 2.78
CA LEU A 187 -15.08 16.69 3.38
C LEU A 187 -14.68 17.54 4.59
N ILE A 188 -13.83 17.03 5.48
CA ILE A 188 -13.30 17.79 6.62
C ILE A 188 -12.58 19.06 6.16
N LYS A 189 -11.75 18.94 5.13
CA LYS A 189 -11.03 20.06 4.52
C LYS A 189 -11.97 21.07 3.85
N HIS A 190 -13.05 20.59 3.23
CA HIS A 190 -14.12 21.43 2.70
C HIS A 190 -14.80 22.22 3.81
N GLU A 191 -15.17 21.57 4.93
CA GLU A 191 -15.76 22.23 6.10
C GLU A 191 -14.86 23.34 6.68
N PHE A 192 -13.54 23.12 6.71
CA PHE A 192 -12.60 24.16 7.10
C PHE A 192 -12.56 25.32 6.12
N LYS A 193 -12.57 25.04 4.81
CA LYS A 193 -12.57 26.09 3.79
C LYS A 193 -13.81 26.96 3.86
N LEU A 194 -14.99 26.37 4.08
CA LEU A 194 -16.24 27.11 4.22
C LEU A 194 -16.19 28.13 5.37
N ARG A 195 -15.56 27.77 6.50
CA ARG A 195 -15.50 28.63 7.70
C ARG A 195 -14.34 29.62 7.72
N LEU A 196 -13.20 29.27 7.12
CA LEU A 196 -12.00 30.12 7.08
C LEU A 196 -11.95 31.04 5.84
N GLY A 197 -12.83 30.81 4.86
CA GLY A 197 -12.86 31.49 3.57
C GLY A 197 -12.02 30.75 2.51
N GLU A 198 -12.51 30.76 1.26
CA GLU A 198 -11.98 29.92 0.16
C GLU A 198 -10.49 30.11 -0.13
N LYS A 199 -10.00 31.34 0.07
CA LYS A 199 -8.61 31.76 -0.19
C LYS A 199 -7.65 31.43 0.97
N THR A 200 -8.17 31.08 2.14
CA THR A 200 -7.36 30.80 3.33
C THR A 200 -6.79 29.39 3.28
N LYS A 201 -5.49 29.26 3.59
CA LYS A 201 -4.84 27.95 3.68
C LYS A 201 -5.27 27.24 4.97
N VAL A 202 -5.84 26.05 4.83
CA VAL A 202 -6.34 25.22 5.96
C VAL A 202 -5.28 24.29 6.57
N ASN A 203 -4.04 24.35 6.09
CA ASN A 203 -2.99 23.38 6.43
C ASN A 203 -2.71 23.28 7.93
N TYR A 204 -2.79 24.39 8.67
CA TYR A 204 -2.52 24.39 10.11
C TYR A 204 -3.60 23.63 10.88
N GLN A 205 -4.86 23.89 10.56
CA GLN A 205 -6.02 23.24 11.16
C GLN A 205 -6.07 21.76 10.78
N MET A 206 -5.88 21.44 9.50
CA MET A 206 -5.84 20.05 9.02
C MET A 206 -4.77 19.23 9.74
N ARG A 207 -3.55 19.76 9.90
CA ARG A 207 -2.48 19.05 10.64
C ARG A 207 -2.83 18.75 12.09
N LYS A 208 -3.66 19.57 12.73
CA LYS A 208 -4.14 19.29 14.09
C LYS A 208 -5.18 18.17 14.09
N ILE A 209 -6.17 18.26 13.20
CA ILE A 209 -7.24 17.27 13.09
C ILE A 209 -6.69 15.91 12.66
N GLU A 210 -5.85 15.85 11.64
CA GLU A 210 -5.22 14.61 11.15
C GLU A 210 -4.47 13.84 12.24
N LYS A 211 -3.83 14.56 13.19
CA LYS A 211 -3.17 13.92 14.34
C LYS A 211 -4.14 13.33 15.36
N LEU A 212 -5.36 13.84 15.42
CA LEU A 212 -6.38 13.48 16.41
C LEU A 212 -7.39 12.47 15.87
N LEU A 213 -7.60 12.41 14.56
CA LEU A 213 -8.53 11.47 13.91
C LEU A 213 -8.32 10.01 14.32
N PRO A 214 -7.07 9.48 14.45
CA PRO A 214 -6.88 8.09 14.89
C PRO A 214 -7.45 7.82 16.30
N PHE A 215 -7.36 8.80 17.21
CA PHE A 215 -7.90 8.69 18.57
C PHE A 215 -9.43 8.79 18.60
N VAL A 216 -10.01 9.55 17.67
CA VAL A 216 -11.47 9.66 17.52
C VAL A 216 -12.04 8.38 16.93
N GLN A 217 -11.40 7.83 15.91
CA GLN A 217 -11.84 6.64 15.21
C GLN A 217 -11.73 5.38 16.10
N ASN A 218 -10.72 5.31 16.96
CA ASN A 218 -10.46 4.18 17.85
C ASN A 218 -10.11 4.64 19.27
N PRO A 219 -11.10 5.11 20.05
CA PRO A 219 -10.87 5.68 21.37
C PRO A 219 -10.39 4.66 22.41
N GLU A 220 -10.69 3.37 22.22
CA GLU A 220 -10.20 2.29 23.09
C GLU A 220 -8.73 1.94 22.87
N GLY A 221 -8.13 2.49 21.81
CA GLY A 221 -6.80 2.12 21.36
C GLY A 221 -6.79 0.80 20.60
N ARG A 222 -5.80 0.63 19.73
CA ARG A 222 -5.67 -0.55 18.87
C ARG A 222 -4.24 -0.73 18.42
N ILE A 223 -3.72 -1.94 18.58
CA ILE A 223 -2.48 -2.36 17.93
C ILE A 223 -2.83 -2.77 16.50
N LEU A 224 -2.15 -2.19 15.51
CA LEU A 224 -2.32 -2.51 14.09
C LEU A 224 -1.58 -3.82 13.76
N LYS A 225 -2.04 -4.92 14.36
CA LYS A 225 -1.38 -6.23 14.32
C LYS A 225 -1.19 -6.72 12.88
N SER A 226 -2.18 -6.52 12.03
CA SER A 226 -2.17 -7.00 10.64
C SER A 226 -1.15 -6.24 9.79
N ILE A 227 -1.01 -4.92 10.00
CA ILE A 227 0.03 -4.11 9.37
C ILE A 227 1.43 -4.49 9.91
N ILE A 228 1.56 -4.77 11.20
CA ILE A 228 2.83 -5.23 11.79
C ILE A 228 3.24 -6.58 11.17
N GLU A 229 2.30 -7.52 11.09
CA GLU A 229 2.51 -8.84 10.49
C GLU A 229 2.85 -8.75 8.99
N LEU A 230 2.12 -7.92 8.24
CA LEU A 230 2.43 -7.60 6.84
C LEU A 230 3.89 -7.15 6.67
N LYS A 231 4.37 -6.24 7.52
CA LYS A 231 5.76 -5.77 7.46
C LYS A 231 6.77 -6.87 7.76
N GLN A 232 6.42 -7.81 8.65
CA GLN A 232 7.30 -8.91 9.01
C GLN A 232 7.42 -9.91 7.86
N GLN A 233 6.29 -10.36 7.31
CA GLN A 233 6.27 -11.33 6.21
C GLN A 233 6.90 -10.78 4.92
N LEU A 234 6.89 -9.46 4.70
CA LEU A 234 7.57 -8.85 3.54
C LEU A 234 9.10 -8.74 3.71
N LYS A 235 9.66 -8.88 4.91
CA LYS A 235 11.12 -8.88 5.09
C LYS A 235 11.77 -10.20 4.68
N GLU A 236 10.99 -11.27 4.69
CA GLU A 236 11.36 -12.62 4.23
C GLU A 236 11.36 -12.68 2.70
#